data_AF-A0ABC9QNT2-F1
#
_entry.id   AF-A0ABC9QNT2-F1
#
_cell.length_a   1.000
_cell.length_b   1.000
_cell.length_c   1.000
_cell.angle_alpha   90.00
_cell.angle_beta   90.00
_cell.angle_gamma   90.00
#
_symmetry.space_group_name_H-M   'P 1'
#
loop_
_entity.id
_entity.type
_entity.pdbx_description
1 polymer ?
#
loop_
_entity_poly.entity_id
_entity_poly.type
_entity_poly.pdbx_seq_one_letter_code
_entity_poly.pdbx_strand_id
1 'polypeptide(L)' 'MRFNIFMNLFNKVNYEIIFVDSEYKVAIVGSPDKKYLWILARNIIDEKNIKELLNIAKQRGFDISDVVFDKY' A
#
# COMPACT_ATOMS: atom_id res chain seq x y z
N MET A 1 -8.31 36.63 16.82
CA MET A 1 -7.68 35.80 15.75
C MET A 1 -7.16 34.52 16.42
N ARG A 2 -7.83 33.37 16.24
CA ARG A 2 -7.35 32.07 16.78
C ARG A 2 -6.64 31.34 15.65
N PHE A 3 -5.35 31.05 15.83
CA PHE A 3 -4.53 30.33 14.87
C PHE A 3 -4.83 28.82 15.02
N ASN A 4 -5.52 28.21 14.06
CA ASN A 4 -5.81 26.77 14.06
C ASN A 4 -4.59 25.99 13.56
N ILE A 5 -3.67 25.67 14.47
CA ILE A 5 -2.43 24.90 14.19
C ILE A 5 -2.73 23.43 13.80
N PHE A 6 -3.95 22.93 14.02
CA PHE A 6 -4.28 21.52 13.85
C PHE A 6 -4.77 21.12 12.44
N MET A 7 -5.16 22.06 11.59
CA MET A 7 -5.77 21.73 10.29
C MET A 7 -4.78 21.18 9.25
N ASN A 8 -3.46 21.39 9.44
CA ASN A 8 -2.42 20.97 8.48
C ASN A 8 -1.56 19.78 8.95
N LEU A 9 -1.85 19.18 10.12
CA LEU A 9 -1.12 18.00 10.60
C LEU A 9 -1.75 16.67 10.14
N PHE A 10 -3.02 16.67 9.73
CA PHE A 10 -3.79 15.47 9.39
C PHE A 10 -4.10 15.30 7.89
N ASN A 11 -3.70 16.27 7.05
CA ASN A 11 -3.94 16.29 5.60
C ASN A 11 -2.71 15.90 4.77
N LYS A 12 -1.83 15.03 5.29
CA LYS A 12 -0.79 14.42 4.46
C LYS A 12 -1.34 13.14 3.85
N VAL A 13 -1.20 13.00 2.53
CA VAL A 13 -1.33 11.70 1.87
C VAL A 13 -0.20 10.83 2.42
N ASN A 14 -0.52 9.97 3.37
CA ASN A 14 0.45 9.14 4.05
C ASN A 14 0.68 7.90 3.19
N TYR A 15 1.83 7.86 2.51
CA TYR A 15 2.33 6.66 1.86
C TYR A 15 3.28 5.96 2.82
N GLU A 16 2.99 4.70 3.14
CA GLU A 16 3.79 3.86 4.03
C GLU A 16 4.24 2.61 3.29
N ILE A 17 5.54 2.29 3.39
CA ILE A 17 6.08 1.01 2.91
C ILE A 17 5.78 -0.05 3.97
N ILE A 18 4.86 -0.96 3.66
CA ILE A 18 4.45 -2.04 4.54
C ILE A 18 5.40 -3.24 4.42
N PHE A 19 5.90 -3.45 3.21
CA PHE A 19 6.82 -4.52 2.83
C PHE A 19 7.69 -4.06 1.67
N VAL A 20 8.96 -4.45 1.68
CA VAL A 20 9.87 -4.39 0.55
C VAL A 20 10.76 -5.62 0.63
N ASP A 21 11.01 -6.28 -0.50
CA ASP A 21 11.93 -7.41 -0.56
C ASP A 21 13.39 -6.94 -0.49
N SER A 22 14.32 -7.84 -0.19
CA SER A 22 15.73 -7.50 -0.01
C SER A 22 16.39 -6.95 -1.29
N GLU A 23 15.87 -7.32 -2.46
CA GLU A 23 16.37 -6.85 -3.76
C GLU A 23 15.63 -5.61 -4.29
N TYR A 24 14.66 -5.07 -3.56
CA TYR A 24 13.83 -3.92 -3.98
C TYR A 24 13.13 -4.13 -5.34
N LYS A 25 12.78 -5.38 -5.66
CA LYS A 25 12.03 -5.76 -6.86
C LYS A 25 10.53 -5.62 -6.66
N VAL A 26 10.03 -5.81 -5.44
CA VAL A 26 8.61 -5.72 -5.09
C VAL A 26 8.39 -4.95 -3.79
N ALA A 27 7.29 -4.21 -3.72
CA ALA A 27 6.89 -3.50 -2.52
C ALA A 27 5.38 -3.51 -2.33
N ILE A 28 4.95 -3.47 -1.08
CA ILE A 28 3.56 -3.20 -0.69
C ILE A 28 3.52 -1.82 -0.05
N VAL A 29 2.75 -0.92 -0.64
CA VAL A 29 2.55 0.45 -0.17
C VAL A 29 1.10 0.61 0.24
N GLY A 30 0.83 1.37 1.30
CA GLY A 30 -0.54 1.69 1.66
C GLY A 30 -0.64 2.91 2.54
N SER A 31 -1.83 3.11 3.09
CA SER A 31 -2.12 4.20 4.02
C SER A 31 -2.22 3.72 5.47
N PRO A 32 -1.96 4.59 6.46
CA PRO A 32 -2.10 4.25 7.88
C PRO A 32 -3.52 3.83 8.26
N ASP A 33 -4.54 4.43 7.63
CA ASP A 33 -5.96 4.11 7.84
C ASP A 33 -6.43 2.88 7.06
N LYS A 34 -5.51 2.19 6.36
CA LYS A 34 -5.74 0.94 5.61
C LYS A 34 -6.75 1.04 4.46
N LYS A 35 -7.11 2.26 4.04
CA LYS A 35 -8.04 2.49 2.92
C LYS A 35 -7.39 2.35 1.55
N TYR A 36 -6.09 2.56 1.47
CA TYR A 36 -5.37 2.49 0.20
C TYR A 36 -4.25 1.45 0.26
N LEU A 37 -4.13 0.67 -0.81
CA LEU A 37 -3.17 -0.40 -0.97
C LEU A 37 -2.67 -0.42 -2.43
N TRP A 38 -1.37 -0.56 -2.61
CA TRP A 38 -0.72 -0.76 -3.90
C TRP A 38 0.36 -1.83 -3.78
N ILE A 39 0.41 -2.70 -4.79
CA ILE A 39 1.54 -3.60 -5.00
C ILE A 39 2.35 -3.01 -6.16
N LEU A 40 3.62 -2.75 -5.91
CA LEU A 40 4.55 -2.22 -6.89
C LEU A 40 5.58 -3.30 -7.24
N ALA A 41 5.85 -3.48 -8.54
CA ALA A 41 6.85 -4.41 -9.02
C ALA A 41 7.71 -3.75 -10.09
N ARG A 42 9.03 -4.02 -10.08
CA ARG A 42 9.98 -3.53 -11.09
C ARG A 42 9.81 -4.22 -12.44
N ASN A 43 9.24 -5.43 -12.46
CA ASN A 43 8.97 -6.25 -13.63
C ASN A 43 7.57 -6.88 -13.50
N ILE A 44 7.06 -7.45 -14.60
CA ILE A 44 5.86 -8.29 -14.55
C ILE A 44 6.13 -9.49 -13.64
N ILE A 45 5.21 -9.72 -12.70
CA ILE A 45 5.24 -10.84 -11.76
C ILE A 45 4.02 -11.72 -11.98
N ASP A 46 4.14 -13.02 -11.69
CA ASP A 46 3.04 -13.96 -11.86
C ASP A 46 1.94 -13.79 -10.79
N GLU A 47 0.76 -14.36 -11.07
CA GLU A 47 -0.37 -14.31 -10.14
C GLU A 47 -0.07 -14.93 -8.78
N LYS A 48 0.85 -15.90 -8.71
CA LYS A 48 1.22 -16.56 -7.46
C LYS A 48 1.93 -15.57 -6.54
N ASN A 49 2.94 -14.87 -7.05
CA ASN A 49 3.65 -13.83 -6.32
C ASN A 49 2.69 -12.70 -5.89
N ILE A 50 1.76 -12.30 -6.75
CA ILE A 50 0.76 -11.29 -6.39
C ILE A 50 -0.13 -11.78 -5.23
N LYS A 51 -0.59 -13.04 -5.26
CA LYS A 51 -1.39 -13.63 -4.16
C LYS A 51 -0.60 -13.70 -2.85
N GLU A 52 0.69 -14.01 -2.90
CA GLU A 52 1.56 -14.00 -1.71
C GLU A 52 1.67 -12.58 -1.11
N LEU A 53 1.87 -11.56 -1.94
CA LEU A 53 1.91 -10.17 -1.50
C LEU A 53 0.56 -9.70 -0.94
N LEU A 54 -0.57 -10.09 -1.56
CA LEU A 54 -1.91 -9.80 -1.03
C LEU A 54 -2.18 -10.49 0.31
N ASN A 55 -1.67 -11.70 0.51
CA ASN A 55 -1.76 -12.38 1.81
C ASN A 55 -0.97 -11.64 2.89
N ILE A 56 0.22 -11.11 2.56
CA ILE A 56 0.99 -10.24 3.47
C ILE A 56 0.17 -8.98 3.80
N ALA A 57 -0.41 -8.31 2.81
CA ALA A 57 -1.25 -7.13 3.06
C ALA A 57 -2.46 -7.46 3.94
N LYS A 58 -3.14 -8.57 3.69
CA LYS A 58 -4.26 -9.05 4.51
C LYS A 58 -3.86 -9.31 5.97
N GLN A 59 -2.71 -9.94 6.19
CA GLN A 59 -2.17 -10.14 7.55
C GLN A 59 -1.85 -8.82 8.26
N ARG A 60 -1.61 -7.73 7.50
CA ARG A 60 -1.40 -6.37 8.01
C ARG A 60 -2.68 -5.55 8.14
N GLY A 61 -3.85 -6.18 7.99
CA GLY A 61 -5.16 -5.58 8.23
C GLY A 61 -5.77 -4.82 7.05
N PHE A 62 -5.25 -4.99 5.84
CA PHE A 62 -5.87 -4.44 4.64
C PHE A 62 -7.01 -5.33 4.13
N ASP A 63 -8.08 -4.71 3.65
CA ASP A 63 -9.08 -5.39 2.84
C ASP A 63 -8.57 -5.54 1.40
N ILE A 64 -8.58 -6.76 0.88
CA ILE A 64 -8.09 -7.10 -0.46
C ILE A 64 -9.22 -7.51 -1.41
N SER A 65 -10.48 -7.36 -1.00
CA SER A 65 -11.65 -7.75 -1.80
C SER A 65 -11.90 -6.84 -3.01
N ASP A 66 -11.41 -5.60 -2.97
CA ASP A 66 -11.59 -4.58 -4.02
C ASP A 66 -10.27 -4.27 -4.78
N VAL A 67 -9.37 -5.25 -4.85
CA VAL A 67 -8.11 -5.08 -5.59
C VAL A 67 -8.38 -5.16 -7.09
N VAL A 68 -7.98 -4.12 -7.81
CA VAL A 68 -8.01 -4.06 -9.27
C VAL A 68 -6.63 -4.39 -9.82
N PHE A 69 -6.57 -5.28 -10.80
CA PHE A 69 -5.35 -5.65 -11.51
C PHE A 69 -5.20 -4.81 -12.77
N ASP A 70 -3.97 -4.39 -13.03
CA ASP A 70 -3.63 -3.72 -14.28
C ASP A 70 -3.70 -4.71 -15.46
N LYS A 71 -4.09 -4.23 -16.64
CA LYS A 71 -4.41 -5.08 -17.81
C LYS A 71 -3.29 -5.19 -18.85
N TYR A 72 -2.07 -4.80 -18.50
CA TYR A 72 -0.94 -4.86 -19.44
C TYR A 72 -0.36 -6.27 -19.60
#